data_AF-A0A2S4XWE4-F1
#
_entry.id   AF-A0A2S4XWE4-F1
#
_cell.length_a   1.000
_cell.length_b   1.000
_cell.length_c   1.000
_cell.angle_alpha   90.00
_cell.angle_beta   90.00
_cell.angle_gamma   90.00
#
_symmetry.space_group_name_H-M   'P 1'
#
loop_
_entity.id
_entity.type
_entity.pdbx_description
1 polymer ?
#
loop_
_entity_poly.entity_id
_entity_poly.type
_entity_poly.pdbx_seq_one_letter_code
_entity_poly.pdbx_strand_id
1 'polypeptide(L)'
;MALFEERGYDRTTMRAIAQEAGVSVGNAYYYFASKEHLIQGFYDRIADEHRAAAAEVLATEKELSARIRGVLLSWLDVAAPYHRFAAQFFKNAADPDSPLSPFSDASEGPREAAIALHREVLAGADVKSAPELADQLPRLLWLQQMGLVLYWVHDRSPDCARSRALVTRTAPLVARLIAASRFRVLRPLVRELTELLNDFLVPGQASGPEPASESAPASGSASVSDSSSAPGRPRSG
;
A
#
# COMPACT_ATOMS: atom_id res chain seq x y z
N MET A 1 9.51 -4.55 18.16
CA MET A 1 8.86 -5.64 17.39
C MET A 1 8.65 -6.90 18.22
N ALA A 2 9.66 -7.38 18.96
CA ALA A 2 9.53 -8.57 19.82
C ALA A 2 8.30 -8.54 20.76
N LEU A 3 8.02 -7.41 21.42
CA LEU A 3 6.86 -7.30 22.32
C LEU A 3 5.51 -7.45 21.58
N PHE A 4 5.42 -6.98 20.33
CA PHE A 4 4.23 -7.18 19.50
C PHE A 4 4.10 -8.64 19.04
N GLU A 5 5.21 -9.32 18.78
CA GLU A 5 5.21 -10.74 18.42
C GLU A 5 4.84 -11.66 19.59
N GLU A 6 5.24 -11.29 20.80
CA GLU A 6 4.94 -12.05 22.02
C GLU A 6 3.50 -11.82 22.49
N ARG A 7 3.08 -10.56 22.57
CA ARG A 7 1.79 -10.17 23.19
C ARG A 7 0.70 -9.87 22.18
N GLY A 8 1.02 -9.67 20.90
CA GLY A 8 0.11 -9.15 19.89
C GLY A 8 0.04 -7.62 19.91
N TYR A 9 -0.26 -7.02 18.76
CA TYR A 9 -0.33 -5.57 18.60
C TYR A 9 -1.36 -4.91 19.52
N ASP A 10 -2.58 -5.45 19.61
CA ASP A 10 -3.68 -4.83 20.35
C ASP A 10 -3.41 -4.77 21.86
N ARG A 11 -2.92 -5.88 22.41
CA ARG A 11 -2.67 -6.03 23.86
C ARG A 11 -1.39 -5.31 24.33
N THR A 12 -0.54 -4.87 23.40
CA THR A 12 0.68 -4.14 23.73
C THR A 12 0.36 -2.66 23.93
N THR A 13 0.90 -2.03 24.96
CA THR A 13 0.73 -0.58 25.23
C THR A 13 2.06 0.16 25.08
N MET A 14 2.01 1.46 24.79
CA MET A 14 3.22 2.31 24.75
C MET A 14 4.01 2.26 26.07
N ARG A 15 3.31 2.16 27.21
CA ARG A 15 3.95 2.00 28.53
C ARG A 15 4.72 0.67 28.64
N ALA A 16 4.13 -0.42 28.19
CA ALA A 16 4.80 -1.72 28.18
C ALA A 16 6.03 -1.72 27.27
N ILE A 17 5.94 -1.05 26.11
CA ILE A 17 7.06 -0.88 25.18
C ILE A 17 8.19 -0.08 25.83
N ALA A 18 7.87 1.04 26.48
CA ALA A 18 8.86 1.86 27.18
C ALA A 18 9.58 1.09 28.29
N GLN A 19 8.81 0.33 29.08
CA GLN A 19 9.35 -0.52 30.16
C GLN A 19 10.29 -1.60 29.60
N GLU A 20 9.88 -2.31 28.55
CA GLU A 20 10.69 -3.35 27.92
C GLU A 20 11.98 -2.78 27.30
N ALA A 21 11.90 -1.58 26.71
CA ALA A 21 13.04 -0.90 26.10
C ALA A 21 13.94 -0.18 27.13
N GLY A 22 13.61 -0.21 28.42
CA GLY A 22 14.40 0.46 29.46
C GLY A 22 14.40 2.00 29.37
N VAL A 23 13.38 2.60 28.75
CA VAL A 23 13.24 4.06 28.59
C VAL A 23 12.04 4.59 29.36
N SER A 24 12.04 5.90 29.66
CA SER A 24 10.85 6.53 30.24
C SER A 24 9.70 6.56 29.23
N VAL A 25 8.46 6.54 29.73
CA VAL A 25 7.26 6.66 28.88
C VAL A 25 7.28 7.97 28.09
N GLY A 26 7.72 9.07 28.72
CA GLY A 26 7.88 10.36 28.05
C GLY A 26 8.92 10.32 26.91
N ASN A 27 10.04 9.64 27.12
CA ASN A 27 11.04 9.44 26.07
C ASN A 27 10.50 8.58 24.91
N ALA A 28 9.72 7.53 25.21
CA ALA A 28 9.08 6.72 24.17
C ALA A 28 8.09 7.55 23.33
N TYR A 29 7.26 8.40 23.96
CA TYR A 29 6.34 9.30 23.26
C TYR A 29 7.05 10.43 22.51
N TYR A 30 8.24 10.84 22.95
CA TYR A 30 9.06 11.81 22.24
C TYR A 30 9.49 11.29 20.85
N TYR A 31 9.83 10.00 20.75
CA TYR A 31 10.18 9.38 19.46
C TYR A 31 8.96 8.89 18.68
N PHE A 32 7.93 8.38 19.36
CA PHE A 32 6.75 7.80 18.71
C PHE A 32 5.46 8.23 19.40
N ALA A 33 4.67 9.06 18.72
CA ALA A 33 3.43 9.59 19.27
C ALA A 33 2.36 8.51 19.54
N SER A 34 2.38 7.41 18.80
CA SER A 34 1.45 6.28 18.96
C SER A 34 2.08 4.94 18.60
N LYS A 35 1.35 3.83 18.88
CA LYS A 35 1.73 2.51 18.39
C LYS A 35 1.72 2.43 16.85
N GLU A 36 0.86 3.20 16.19
CA GLU A 36 0.87 3.26 14.72
C GLU A 36 2.16 3.90 14.21
N HIS A 37 2.65 4.96 14.85
CA HIS A 37 3.92 5.59 14.47
C HIS A 37 5.11 4.62 14.61
N LEU A 38 5.07 3.70 15.58
CA LEU A 38 6.06 2.62 15.68
C LEU A 38 6.00 1.64 14.50
N ILE A 39 4.81 1.39 13.96
CA ILE A 39 4.65 0.54 12.76
C ILE A 39 5.11 1.28 11.51
N GLN A 40 4.82 2.57 11.39
CA GLN A 40 5.30 3.36 10.26
C GLN A 40 6.83 3.43 10.24
N GLY A 41 7.46 3.72 11.38
CA GLY A 41 8.93 3.64 11.49
C GLY A 41 9.50 2.25 11.25
N PHE A 42 8.71 1.18 11.46
CA PHE A 42 9.10 -0.18 11.08
C PHE A 42 9.05 -0.40 9.56
N TYR A 43 8.02 0.12 8.88
CA TYR A 43 7.95 0.07 7.42
C TYR A 43 9.08 0.87 6.77
N ASP A 44 9.38 2.07 7.27
CA ASP A 44 10.51 2.87 6.81
C ASP A 44 11.82 2.09 6.94
N ARG A 45 12.06 1.51 8.12
CA ARG A 45 13.27 0.71 8.37
C ARG A 45 13.37 -0.51 7.45
N ILE A 46 12.27 -1.24 7.22
CA ILE A 46 12.28 -2.39 6.29
C ILE A 46 12.54 -1.91 4.85
N ALA A 47 11.99 -0.78 4.44
CA ALA A 47 12.23 -0.23 3.11
C ALA A 47 13.71 0.14 2.92
N ASP A 48 14.34 0.75 3.92
CA ASP A 48 15.76 1.10 3.91
C ASP A 48 16.66 -0.14 3.90
N GLU A 49 16.38 -1.12 4.76
CA GLU A 49 17.10 -2.40 4.80
C GLU A 49 16.97 -3.17 3.48
N HIS A 50 15.78 -3.18 2.88
CA HIS A 50 15.54 -3.82 1.59
C HIS A 50 16.31 -3.13 0.47
N ARG A 51 16.29 -1.79 0.43
CA ARG A 51 17.07 -1.00 -0.54
C ARG A 51 18.57 -1.30 -0.42
N ALA A 52 19.10 -1.33 0.80
CA ALA A 52 20.50 -1.67 1.04
C ALA A 52 20.84 -3.09 0.57
N ALA A 53 20.00 -4.07 0.90
CA ALA A 53 20.20 -5.46 0.47
C ALA A 53 20.08 -5.67 -1.05
N ALA A 54 19.27 -4.85 -1.73
CA ALA A 54 19.10 -4.88 -3.18
C ALA A 54 20.22 -4.18 -3.95
N ALA A 55 21.05 -3.36 -3.30
CA ALA A 55 22.00 -2.47 -3.96
C ALA A 55 23.00 -3.22 -4.87
N GLU A 56 23.57 -4.34 -4.40
CA GLU A 56 24.52 -5.13 -5.18
C GLU A 56 23.87 -5.75 -6.42
N VAL A 57 22.67 -6.34 -6.27
CA VAL A 57 21.88 -6.88 -7.39
C VAL A 57 21.63 -5.79 -8.43
N LEU A 58 21.22 -4.60 -8.00
CA LEU A 58 20.91 -3.49 -8.90
C LEU A 58 22.16 -2.89 -9.57
N ALA A 59 23.32 -3.03 -8.95
CA ALA A 59 24.59 -2.60 -9.53
C ALA A 59 25.10 -3.56 -10.62
N THR A 60 24.92 -4.88 -10.42
CA THR A 60 25.56 -5.91 -11.26
C THR A 60 24.64 -6.46 -12.35
N GLU A 61 23.36 -6.69 -12.06
CA GLU A 61 22.45 -7.35 -12.99
C GLU A 61 21.87 -6.40 -14.02
N LYS A 62 21.80 -6.81 -15.29
CA LYS A 62 21.13 -6.04 -16.37
C LYS A 62 19.86 -6.69 -16.88
N GLU A 63 19.75 -8.01 -16.74
CA GLU A 63 18.59 -8.75 -17.21
C GLU A 63 17.40 -8.50 -16.26
N LEU A 64 16.26 -8.10 -16.82
CA LEU A 64 15.09 -7.68 -16.04
C LEU A 64 14.60 -8.77 -15.08
N SER A 65 14.54 -10.03 -15.50
CA SER A 65 14.15 -11.14 -14.62
C SER A 65 15.13 -11.35 -13.47
N ALA A 66 16.44 -11.22 -13.70
CA ALA A 66 17.46 -11.33 -12.66
C ALA A 66 17.34 -10.18 -11.65
N ARG A 67 17.09 -8.96 -12.11
CA ARG A 67 16.85 -7.79 -11.25
C ARG A 67 15.58 -7.97 -10.40
N ILE A 68 14.44 -8.31 -11.01
CA ILE A 68 13.18 -8.57 -10.29
C ILE A 68 13.37 -9.69 -9.27
N ARG A 69 13.98 -10.81 -9.68
CA ARG A 69 14.23 -11.95 -8.80
C ARG A 69 15.11 -11.56 -7.62
N GLY A 70 16.25 -10.92 -7.87
CA GLY A 70 17.20 -10.57 -6.82
C GLY A 70 16.62 -9.57 -5.81
N VAL A 71 15.88 -8.56 -6.28
CA VAL A 71 15.20 -7.61 -5.39
C VAL A 71 14.11 -8.29 -4.54
N LEU A 72 13.30 -9.17 -5.12
CA LEU A 72 12.26 -9.85 -4.35
C LEU A 72 12.84 -10.90 -3.38
N LEU A 73 13.95 -11.56 -3.73
CA LEU A 73 14.64 -12.47 -2.82
C LEU A 73 15.32 -11.71 -1.68
N SER A 74 15.97 -10.57 -1.94
CA SER A 74 16.58 -9.74 -0.89
C SER A 74 15.53 -9.20 0.09
N TRP A 75 14.32 -8.91 -0.40
CA TRP A 75 13.19 -8.59 0.47
C TRP A 75 12.84 -9.74 1.42
N LEU A 76 12.75 -10.98 0.92
CA LEU A 76 12.47 -12.15 1.75
C LEU A 76 13.57 -12.39 2.79
N ASP A 77 14.82 -12.13 2.46
CA ASP A 77 15.95 -12.25 3.39
C ASP A 77 15.87 -11.20 4.52
N VAL A 78 15.58 -9.94 4.18
CA VAL A 78 15.38 -8.85 5.16
C VAL A 78 14.13 -9.10 6.02
N ALA A 79 13.05 -9.58 5.42
CA ALA A 79 11.78 -9.82 6.11
C ALA A 79 11.79 -11.08 6.99
N ALA A 80 12.68 -12.04 6.75
CA ALA A 80 12.70 -13.34 7.41
C ALA A 80 12.61 -13.29 8.95
N PRO A 81 13.37 -12.42 9.66
CA PRO A 81 13.27 -12.32 11.13
C PRO A 81 11.90 -11.85 11.62
N TYR A 82 11.11 -11.23 10.75
CA TYR A 82 9.81 -10.64 11.08
C TYR A 82 8.62 -11.52 10.65
N HIS A 83 8.85 -12.74 10.16
CA HIS A 83 7.78 -13.62 9.65
C HIS A 83 6.67 -13.85 10.67
N ARG A 84 7.03 -14.22 11.90
CA ARG A 84 6.06 -14.49 12.96
C ARG A 84 5.30 -13.22 13.37
N PHE A 85 6.00 -12.09 13.47
CA PHE A 85 5.38 -10.79 13.72
C PHE A 85 4.38 -10.43 12.60
N ALA A 86 4.80 -10.51 11.33
CA ALA A 86 3.97 -10.18 10.19
C ALA A 86 2.71 -11.05 10.11
N ALA A 87 2.82 -12.35 10.40
CA ALA A 87 1.67 -13.26 10.39
C ALA A 87 0.63 -12.93 11.47
N GLN A 88 1.06 -12.48 12.65
CA GLN A 88 0.14 -12.02 13.69
C GLN A 88 -0.43 -10.63 13.38
N PHE A 89 0.41 -9.75 12.84
CA PHE A 89 0.08 -8.36 12.54
C PHE A 89 -0.83 -8.21 11.32
N PHE A 90 -0.83 -9.18 10.41
CA PHE A 90 -1.60 -9.17 9.16
C PHE A 90 -3.06 -8.78 9.36
N LYS A 91 -3.72 -9.24 10.43
CA LYS A 91 -5.12 -8.91 10.73
C LYS A 91 -5.38 -7.40 10.88
N ASN A 92 -4.41 -6.68 11.45
CA ASN A 92 -4.51 -5.24 11.70
C ASN A 92 -4.11 -4.41 10.48
N ALA A 93 -3.22 -4.95 9.64
CA ALA A 93 -2.77 -4.30 8.41
C ALA A 93 -3.65 -4.61 7.19
N ALA A 94 -4.43 -5.70 7.23
CA ALA A 94 -5.36 -6.09 6.16
C ALA A 94 -6.72 -5.40 6.26
N ASP A 95 -6.99 -4.69 7.35
CA ASP A 95 -8.16 -3.83 7.48
C ASP A 95 -7.98 -2.60 6.55
N PRO A 96 -8.88 -2.37 5.58
CA PRO A 96 -8.76 -1.27 4.62
C PRO A 96 -8.84 0.12 5.27
N ASP A 97 -9.53 0.25 6.41
CA ASP A 97 -9.68 1.53 7.11
C ASP A 97 -8.56 1.77 8.13
N SER A 98 -7.65 0.81 8.27
CA SER A 98 -6.55 0.88 9.23
C SER A 98 -5.41 1.75 8.70
N PRO A 99 -4.89 2.71 9.50
CA PRO A 99 -3.69 3.46 9.15
C PRO A 99 -2.44 2.56 9.05
N LEU A 100 -2.51 1.32 9.53
CA LEU A 100 -1.44 0.33 9.47
C LEU A 100 -1.38 -0.40 8.13
N SER A 101 -2.42 -0.26 7.29
CA SER A 101 -2.44 -0.84 5.96
C SER A 101 -1.31 -0.26 5.12
N PRO A 102 -0.56 -1.07 4.35
CA PRO A 102 0.45 -0.56 3.41
C PRO A 102 -0.18 0.30 2.29
N PHE A 103 -1.51 0.25 2.15
CA PHE A 103 -2.29 1.05 1.20
C PHE A 103 -2.86 2.34 1.81
N SER A 104 -2.68 2.58 3.12
CA SER A 104 -3.18 3.79 3.79
C SER A 104 -2.36 5.04 3.42
N ASP A 105 -2.94 6.22 3.62
CA ASP A 105 -2.22 7.49 3.49
C ASP A 105 -1.06 7.59 4.48
N ALA A 106 -1.22 7.04 5.68
CA ALA A 106 -0.17 7.02 6.71
C ALA A 106 1.08 6.23 6.27
N SER A 107 0.93 5.27 5.35
CA SER A 107 2.01 4.46 4.81
C SER A 107 2.59 5.00 3.49
N GLU A 108 2.26 6.23 3.09
CA GLU A 108 2.71 6.84 1.83
C GLU A 108 4.23 6.88 1.70
N GLY A 109 4.94 7.35 2.73
CA GLY A 109 6.41 7.43 2.73
C GLY A 109 7.07 6.08 2.43
N PRO A 110 6.85 5.04 3.27
CA PRO A 110 7.39 3.70 3.02
C PRO A 110 6.96 3.11 1.67
N ARG A 111 5.71 3.34 1.25
CA ARG A 111 5.20 2.86 -0.04
C ARG A 111 5.94 3.48 -1.22
N GLU A 112 6.11 4.80 -1.23
CA GLU A 112 6.82 5.49 -2.31
C GLU A 112 8.31 5.12 -2.32
N ALA A 113 8.94 4.91 -1.15
CA ALA A 113 10.30 4.38 -1.08
C ALA A 113 10.43 2.99 -1.72
N ALA A 114 9.48 2.09 -1.44
CA ALA A 114 9.44 0.75 -2.05
C ALA A 114 9.16 0.82 -3.57
N ILE A 115 8.27 1.68 -4.02
CA ILE A 115 7.99 1.91 -5.45
C ILE A 115 9.21 2.49 -6.17
N ALA A 116 9.95 3.40 -5.53
CA ALA A 116 11.18 3.96 -6.07
C ALA A 116 12.25 2.88 -6.32
N LEU A 117 12.35 1.87 -5.44
CA LEU A 117 13.24 0.73 -5.66
C LEU A 117 12.85 -0.07 -6.93
N HIS A 118 11.56 -0.29 -7.18
CA HIS A 118 11.09 -0.93 -8.42
C HIS A 118 11.30 -0.06 -9.66
N ARG A 119 11.29 1.27 -9.52
CA ARG A 119 11.69 2.19 -10.60
C ARG A 119 13.16 1.98 -10.98
N GLU A 120 14.04 1.76 -10.00
CA GLU A 120 15.45 1.44 -10.24
C GLU A 120 15.65 0.06 -10.87
N VAL A 121 14.84 -0.94 -10.48
CA VAL A 121 14.80 -2.25 -11.16
C VAL A 121 14.58 -2.06 -12.66
N LEU A 122 13.57 -1.28 -13.05
CA LEU A 122 13.22 -1.04 -14.45
C LEU A 122 14.25 -0.18 -15.18
N ALA A 123 14.71 0.91 -14.57
CA ALA A 123 15.62 1.86 -15.19
C ALA A 123 16.99 1.26 -15.54
N GLY A 124 17.48 0.30 -14.73
CA GLY A 124 18.75 -0.38 -14.96
C GLY A 124 18.66 -1.62 -15.84
N ALA A 125 17.47 -1.99 -16.33
CA ALA A 125 17.26 -3.20 -17.11
C ALA A 125 17.53 -3.01 -18.61
N ASP A 126 17.91 -4.10 -19.29
CA ASP A 126 18.14 -4.15 -20.75
C ASP A 126 16.86 -4.30 -21.59
N VAL A 127 15.70 -4.39 -20.94
CA VAL A 127 14.39 -4.57 -21.58
C VAL A 127 13.68 -3.22 -21.75
N LYS A 128 13.14 -3.01 -22.95
CA LYS A 128 12.20 -1.90 -23.20
C LYS A 128 10.75 -2.36 -22.99
N SER A 129 9.96 -1.54 -22.30
CA SER A 129 8.51 -1.70 -22.15
C SER A 129 7.74 -0.77 -23.10
N ALA A 130 6.41 -0.90 -23.13
CA ALA A 130 5.55 0.12 -23.71
C ALA A 130 5.73 1.45 -22.94
N PRO A 131 5.96 2.59 -23.62
CA PRO A 131 6.07 3.89 -22.97
C PRO A 131 4.77 4.28 -22.23
N GLU A 132 3.62 3.82 -22.73
CA GLU A 132 2.32 4.04 -22.08
C GLU A 132 2.25 3.46 -20.65
N LEU A 133 3.03 2.41 -20.35
CA LEU A 133 3.06 1.77 -19.02
C LEU A 133 4.19 2.26 -18.12
N ALA A 134 5.06 3.16 -18.59
CA ALA A 134 6.31 3.51 -17.89
C ALA A 134 6.05 3.99 -16.45
N ASP A 135 5.01 4.79 -16.24
CA ASP A 135 4.67 5.34 -14.93
C ASP A 135 3.98 4.33 -14.00
N GLN A 136 3.27 3.34 -14.58
CA GLN A 136 2.50 2.35 -13.82
C GLN A 136 3.30 1.09 -13.47
N LEU A 137 4.34 0.75 -14.25
CA LEU A 137 5.14 -0.45 -14.03
C LEU A 137 5.79 -0.54 -12.64
N PRO A 138 6.40 0.52 -12.08
CA PRO A 138 6.94 0.46 -10.72
C PRO A 138 5.86 0.12 -9.67
N ARG A 139 4.65 0.68 -9.83
CA ARG A 139 3.51 0.41 -8.94
C ARG A 139 3.02 -1.02 -9.09
N LEU A 140 2.93 -1.54 -10.32
CA LEU A 140 2.56 -2.94 -10.58
C LEU A 140 3.56 -3.92 -9.96
N LEU A 141 4.87 -3.65 -10.05
CA LEU A 141 5.89 -4.48 -9.41
C LEU A 141 5.80 -4.41 -7.88
N TRP A 142 5.47 -3.25 -7.32
CA TRP A 142 5.18 -3.13 -5.90
C TRP A 142 3.92 -3.91 -5.50
N LEU A 143 2.85 -3.91 -6.30
CA LEU A 143 1.67 -4.75 -6.05
C LEU A 143 1.99 -6.24 -6.15
N GLN A 144 2.83 -6.65 -7.10
CA GLN A 144 3.35 -8.01 -7.15
C GLN A 144 4.08 -8.35 -5.85
N GLN A 145 4.90 -7.44 -5.32
CA GLN A 145 5.54 -7.61 -4.03
C GLN A 145 4.52 -7.71 -2.89
N MET A 146 3.43 -6.93 -2.88
CA MET A 146 2.35 -7.08 -1.89
C MET A 146 1.67 -8.45 -1.98
N GLY A 147 1.45 -8.96 -3.20
CA GLY A 147 1.00 -10.34 -3.41
C GLY A 147 1.98 -11.38 -2.88
N LEU A 148 3.29 -11.14 -3.02
CA LEU A 148 4.34 -11.97 -2.42
C LEU A 148 4.31 -11.89 -0.89
N VAL A 149 4.18 -10.70 -0.30
CA VAL A 149 4.07 -10.52 1.16
C VAL A 149 2.89 -11.31 1.71
N LEU A 150 1.73 -11.20 1.05
CA LEU A 150 0.52 -11.94 1.41
C LEU A 150 0.77 -13.45 1.36
N TYR A 151 1.42 -13.95 0.30
CA TYR A 151 1.76 -15.37 0.20
C TYR A 151 2.75 -15.81 1.29
N TRP A 152 3.80 -15.02 1.51
CA TRP A 152 4.88 -15.28 2.45
C TRP A 152 4.40 -15.34 3.90
N VAL A 153 3.48 -14.46 4.29
CA VAL A 153 2.82 -14.51 5.61
C VAL A 153 2.16 -15.87 5.88
N HIS A 154 1.65 -16.53 4.83
CA HIS A 154 0.97 -17.83 4.94
C HIS A 154 1.90 -19.02 4.67
N ASP A 155 3.15 -18.78 4.27
CA ASP A 155 4.11 -19.83 3.94
C ASP A 155 4.69 -20.47 5.20
N ARG A 156 4.37 -21.76 5.40
CA ARG A 156 4.87 -22.58 6.52
C ARG A 156 5.97 -23.55 6.10
N SER A 157 6.43 -23.48 4.84
CA SER A 157 7.55 -24.31 4.39
C SER A 157 8.85 -23.86 5.07
N PRO A 158 9.82 -24.79 5.27
CA PRO A 158 11.13 -24.45 5.83
C PRO A 158 11.76 -23.28 5.05
N ASP A 159 12.25 -22.27 5.79
CA ASP A 159 12.88 -21.06 5.26
C ASP A 159 12.06 -20.31 4.18
N CYS A 160 10.73 -20.46 4.23
CA CYS A 160 9.79 -19.93 3.23
C CYS A 160 10.15 -20.36 1.80
N ALA A 161 10.57 -21.62 1.63
CA ALA A 161 10.98 -22.18 0.35
C ALA A 161 9.93 -22.02 -0.77
N ARG A 162 8.63 -22.07 -0.44
CA ARG A 162 7.56 -21.86 -1.44
C ARG A 162 7.48 -20.41 -1.90
N SER A 163 7.67 -19.44 -1.02
CA SER A 163 7.72 -18.01 -1.36
C SER A 163 8.93 -17.70 -2.24
N ARG A 164 10.10 -18.26 -1.91
CA ARG A 164 11.31 -18.15 -2.75
C ARG A 164 11.11 -18.80 -4.14
N ALA A 165 10.44 -19.95 -4.18
CA ALA A 165 10.09 -20.60 -5.44
C ALA A 165 9.08 -19.77 -6.26
N LEU A 166 8.11 -19.12 -5.61
CA LEU A 166 7.17 -18.20 -6.26
C LEU A 166 7.92 -17.06 -6.95
N VAL A 167 8.87 -16.41 -6.25
CA VAL A 167 9.72 -15.37 -6.84
C VAL A 167 10.50 -15.91 -8.05
N THR A 168 11.17 -17.04 -7.89
CA THR A 168 12.00 -17.64 -8.94
C THR A 168 11.21 -17.98 -10.20
N ARG A 169 9.95 -18.40 -10.04
CA ARG A 169 9.07 -18.78 -11.15
C ARG A 169 8.34 -17.60 -11.79
N THR A 170 7.98 -16.58 -11.02
CA THR A 170 7.20 -15.43 -11.50
C THR A 170 8.06 -14.35 -12.13
N ALA A 171 9.28 -14.11 -11.63
CA ALA A 171 10.19 -13.11 -12.19
C ALA A 171 10.39 -13.22 -13.72
N PRO A 172 10.68 -14.41 -14.30
CA PRO A 172 10.85 -14.53 -15.75
C PRO A 172 9.55 -14.39 -16.52
N LEU A 173 8.39 -14.67 -15.91
CA LEU A 173 7.08 -14.46 -16.52
C LEU A 173 6.77 -12.97 -16.60
N VAL A 174 6.96 -12.24 -15.49
CA VAL A 174 6.75 -10.80 -15.41
C VAL A 174 7.67 -10.05 -16.36
N ALA A 175 8.96 -10.39 -16.39
CA ALA A 175 9.91 -9.78 -17.33
C ALA A 175 9.49 -10.00 -18.80
N ARG A 176 9.01 -11.20 -19.15
CA ARG A 176 8.49 -11.50 -20.50
C ARG A 176 7.22 -10.72 -20.82
N LEU A 177 6.30 -10.55 -19.87
CA LEU A 177 5.09 -9.75 -20.06
C LEU A 177 5.42 -8.27 -20.27
N ILE A 178 6.34 -7.73 -19.48
CA ILE A 178 6.85 -6.36 -19.64
C ILE A 178 7.52 -6.20 -21.01
N ALA A 179 8.39 -7.14 -21.40
CA ALA A 179 9.02 -7.13 -22.72
C ALA A 179 8.02 -7.26 -23.87
N ALA A 180 6.93 -8.02 -23.68
CA ALA A 180 5.90 -8.20 -24.68
C ALA A 180 5.05 -6.94 -24.88
N SER A 181 4.85 -6.13 -23.84
CA SER A 181 4.05 -4.89 -23.90
C SER A 181 4.49 -3.93 -25.02
N ARG A 182 5.78 -3.95 -25.40
CA ARG A 182 6.33 -3.08 -26.47
C ARG A 182 5.80 -3.41 -27.87
N PHE A 183 5.28 -4.63 -28.09
CA PHE A 183 4.85 -5.06 -29.41
C PHE A 183 3.55 -4.36 -29.82
N ARG A 184 3.51 -3.87 -31.07
CA ARG A 184 2.38 -3.09 -31.59
C ARG A 184 1.04 -3.82 -31.50
N VAL A 185 1.03 -5.15 -31.67
CA VAL A 185 -0.17 -5.98 -31.58
C VAL A 185 -0.83 -5.93 -30.20
N LEU A 186 -0.06 -5.68 -29.13
CA LEU A 186 -0.57 -5.59 -27.76
C LEU A 186 -0.89 -4.15 -27.33
N ARG A 187 -0.60 -3.14 -28.15
CA ARG A 187 -0.82 -1.73 -27.77
C ARG A 187 -2.25 -1.37 -27.40
N PRO A 188 -3.30 -1.85 -28.11
CA PRO A 188 -4.68 -1.56 -27.71
C PRO A 188 -4.97 -2.05 -26.29
N LEU A 189 -4.61 -3.30 -26.00
CA LEU A 189 -4.76 -3.91 -24.67
C LEU A 189 -3.93 -3.18 -23.61
N VAL A 190 -2.70 -2.78 -23.94
CA VAL A 190 -1.83 -2.02 -23.03
C VAL A 190 -2.44 -0.66 -22.67
N ARG A 191 -3.10 0.02 -23.62
CA ARG A 191 -3.77 1.31 -23.37
C ARG A 191 -4.98 1.14 -22.47
N GLU A 192 -5.85 0.17 -22.78
CA GLU A 192 -7.01 -0.17 -21.95
C GLU A 192 -6.58 -0.55 -20.53
N LEU A 193 -5.53 -1.36 -20.40
CA LEU A 193 -4.93 -1.66 -19.10
C LEU A 193 -4.46 -0.38 -18.41
N THR A 194 -3.70 0.48 -19.09
CA THR A 194 -3.18 1.74 -18.52
C THR A 194 -4.30 2.65 -18.01
N GLU A 195 -5.40 2.76 -18.77
CA GLU A 195 -6.61 3.50 -18.36
C GLU A 195 -7.18 2.91 -17.06
N LEU A 196 -7.40 1.60 -17.00
CA LEU A 196 -7.83 0.92 -15.77
C LEU A 196 -6.86 1.14 -14.60
N LEU A 197 -5.55 1.08 -14.85
CA LEU A 197 -4.57 1.30 -13.79
C LEU A 197 -4.62 2.75 -13.29
N ASN A 198 -4.83 3.74 -14.16
CA ASN A 198 -4.98 5.13 -13.74
C ASN A 198 -6.24 5.32 -12.88
N ASP A 199 -7.33 4.64 -13.22
CA ASP A 199 -8.60 4.75 -12.49
C ASP A 199 -8.57 4.04 -11.13
N PHE A 200 -7.82 2.94 -11.00
CA PHE A 200 -7.90 2.04 -9.83
C PHE A 200 -6.61 1.86 -9.02
N LEU A 201 -5.42 2.20 -9.57
CA LEU A 201 -4.13 2.04 -8.87
C LEU A 201 -3.59 3.34 -8.24
N VAL A 202 -4.37 4.42 -8.20
CA VAL A 202 -4.01 5.62 -7.44
C VAL A 202 -4.69 5.53 -6.06
N PRO A 203 -3.99 5.12 -4.98
CA PRO A 203 -4.53 5.27 -3.63
C PRO A 203 -4.72 6.76 -3.35
N GLY A 204 -5.89 7.15 -2.83
CA GLY A 204 -6.16 8.53 -2.40
C GLY A 204 -7.03 9.37 -3.35
N GLN A 205 -7.43 8.86 -4.53
CA GLN A 205 -8.61 9.38 -5.23
C GLN A 205 -9.72 8.33 -5.17
N ALA A 206 -10.25 8.12 -3.96
CA ALA A 206 -11.68 7.90 -3.91
C ALA A 206 -12.29 9.13 -4.60
N SER A 207 -12.80 8.97 -5.81
CA SER A 207 -13.88 9.81 -6.28
C SER A 207 -14.88 9.82 -5.13
N GLY A 208 -14.90 10.91 -4.36
CA GLY A 208 -15.93 11.13 -3.36
C GLY A 208 -17.28 10.90 -4.04
N PRO A 209 -18.33 10.49 -3.29
CA PRO A 209 -19.64 10.30 -3.89
C PRO A 209 -19.95 11.52 -4.77
N GLU A 210 -20.30 11.26 -6.04
CA GLU A 210 -20.73 12.31 -6.97
C GLU A 210 -21.58 13.33 -6.21
N PRO A 211 -21.31 14.64 -6.31
CA PRO A 211 -22.17 15.62 -5.67
C PRO A 211 -23.58 15.33 -6.17
N ALA A 212 -24.45 14.94 -5.23
CA ALA A 212 -25.85 14.67 -5.50
C ALA A 212 -26.36 15.80 -6.39
N SER A 213 -26.78 15.45 -7.60
CA SER A 213 -27.32 16.42 -8.55
C SER A 213 -28.34 17.27 -7.81
N GLU A 214 -28.04 18.56 -7.67
CA GLU A 214 -28.97 19.54 -7.10
C GLU A 214 -30.29 19.39 -7.84
N SER A 215 -31.29 18.84 -7.15
CA SER A 215 -32.67 18.92 -7.59
C SER A 215 -33.03 20.39 -7.61
N ALA A 216 -33.06 20.96 -8.82
CA ALA A 216 -33.47 22.33 -9.08
C ALA A 216 -34.83 22.64 -8.43
N PRO A 217 -35.04 23.88 -7.95
CA PRO A 217 -36.29 24.24 -7.30
C PRO A 217 -37.41 24.31 -8.34
N ALA A 218 -38.47 23.54 -8.13
CA ALA A 218 -39.72 23.71 -8.86
C ALA A 218 -40.37 25.05 -8.45
N SER A 219 -40.22 26.07 -9.29
CA SER A 219 -40.97 27.33 -9.19
C SER A 219 -42.04 27.42 -10.27
N GLY A 220 -43.29 27.64 -9.84
CA GLY A 220 -44.42 28.16 -10.62
C GLY A 220 -45.43 27.08 -11.04
N SER A 221 -46.75 27.20 -10.84
CA SER A 221 -47.58 28.38 -10.51
C SER A 221 -49.03 27.98 -10.20
N ALA A 222 -49.66 28.69 -9.26
CA ALA A 222 -51.07 29.14 -9.16
C ALA A 222 -52.21 28.07 -9.22
N SER A 223 -53.28 28.09 -8.40
CA SER A 223 -54.13 29.22 -8.01
C SER A 223 -55.27 28.79 -7.04
N VAL A 224 -55.63 29.71 -6.13
CA VAL A 224 -57.01 30.06 -5.64
C VAL A 224 -57.74 29.16 -4.63
N SER A 225 -57.86 29.62 -3.38
CA SER A 225 -59.04 30.29 -2.76
C SER A 225 -58.86 30.33 -1.22
N ASP A 226 -58.79 31.52 -0.60
CA ASP A 226 -59.90 32.22 0.10
C ASP A 226 -60.49 31.39 1.26
N SER A 227 -60.58 31.79 2.53
CA SER A 227 -60.73 33.10 3.15
C SER A 227 -60.65 32.97 4.70
N SER A 228 -60.44 34.12 5.36
CA SER A 228 -61.04 34.53 6.64
C SER A 228 -60.31 34.32 7.99
N SER A 229 -60.11 35.50 8.61
CA SER A 229 -60.20 35.86 10.05
C SER A 229 -58.92 35.88 10.91
N ALA A 230 -58.43 37.10 11.12
CA ALA A 230 -57.60 37.53 12.26
C ALA A 230 -58.50 37.98 13.45
N PRO A 231 -57.99 38.60 14.54
CA PRO A 231 -56.78 38.36 15.33
C PRO A 231 -57.07 38.26 16.85
N GLY A 232 -56.10 37.81 17.66
CA GLY A 232 -56.20 37.92 19.13
C GLY A 232 -54.85 37.76 19.82
N ARG A 233 -54.34 38.86 20.37
CA ARG A 233 -53.04 39.02 21.06
C ARG A 233 -53.02 38.37 22.47
N PRO A 234 -51.84 38.32 23.14
CA PRO A 234 -51.44 37.29 24.11
C PRO A 234 -51.74 37.66 25.57
N ARG A 235 -51.56 36.70 26.49
CA ARG A 235 -51.04 36.99 27.84
C ARG A 235 -50.53 35.74 28.58
N SER A 236 -49.38 35.98 29.20
CA SER A 236 -48.70 35.29 30.29
C SER A 236 -49.59 34.88 31.47
N GLY A 237 -49.27 33.71 32.03
CA GLY A 237 -49.69 33.19 33.34
C GLY A 237 -48.91 31.92 33.63
#